data_AF-A0A090QXV7-F1
#
_entry.id   AF-A0A090QXV7-F1
#
_cell.length_a   1.000
_cell.length_b   1.000
_cell.length_c   1.000
_cell.angle_alpha   90.00
_cell.angle_beta   90.00
_cell.angle_gamma   90.00
#
_symmetry.space_group_name_H-M   'P 1'
#
loop_
_entity.id
_entity.type
_entity.pdbx_description
1 polymer ?
#
loop_
_entity_poly.entity_id
_entity_poly.type
_entity_poly.pdbx_seq_one_letter_code
_entity_poly.pdbx_strand_id
1 'polypeptide(L)'
;MRKLSLLLPLLLIGCNNSEVETISTPYQALESTDIQSDNSDLSNLITATRGYDIVTLGESSHQGSKVFSLRGRMVKALHQEGDADLLVMEAGFYDGLAAWQNYLTGKQTLLDAITGPDANYMFMYRFSEEMAELFNYIHDVDQQGTNPLILAGYEARITSDAGCSVMFDELKRYLNNNDLPLRDYATSSVSRPS
;
A
#
# COMPACT_ATOMS: atom_id res chain seq x y z
N MET A 1 -48.63 32.51 -6.69
CA MET A 1 -47.39 33.33 -6.71
C MET A 1 -46.35 32.61 -5.87
N ARG A 2 -45.28 32.08 -6.49
CA ARG A 2 -44.28 31.23 -5.83
C ARG A 2 -43.15 32.13 -5.32
N LYS A 3 -42.96 32.23 -4.00
CA LYS A 3 -41.89 33.04 -3.40
C LYS A 3 -40.56 32.34 -3.68
N LEU A 4 -39.73 32.94 -4.53
CA LEU A 4 -38.35 32.51 -4.73
C LEU A 4 -37.53 33.05 -3.56
N SER A 5 -36.94 32.16 -2.76
CA SER A 5 -36.06 32.55 -1.66
C SER A 5 -34.63 32.33 -2.13
N LEU A 6 -33.84 33.42 -2.17
CA LEU A 6 -32.43 33.39 -2.54
C LEU A 6 -31.61 33.40 -1.24
N LEU A 7 -30.81 32.35 -1.03
CA LEU A 7 -29.79 32.32 0.02
C LEU A 7 -28.48 32.85 -0.57
N LEU A 8 -28.10 34.06 -0.16
CA LEU A 8 -26.82 34.65 -0.52
C LEU A 8 -25.79 34.29 0.57
N PRO A 9 -24.76 33.49 0.30
CA PRO A 9 -23.72 33.23 1.29
C PRO A 9 -22.89 34.50 1.44
N LEU A 10 -22.94 35.12 2.62
CA LEU A 10 -22.09 36.24 2.97
C LEU A 10 -20.68 35.67 3.27
N LEU A 11 -19.84 35.59 2.24
CA LEU A 11 -18.41 35.30 2.41
C LEU A 11 -17.75 36.55 3.01
N LEU A 12 -17.59 36.54 4.33
CA LEU A 12 -16.73 37.49 5.04
C LEU A 12 -15.28 37.23 4.62
N ILE A 13 -14.79 38.00 3.66
CA ILE A 13 -13.37 38.03 3.30
C ILE A 13 -12.65 38.79 4.41
N GLY A 14 -12.14 38.06 5.40
CA GLY A 14 -11.16 38.60 6.34
C GLY A 14 -9.82 38.74 5.63
N CYS A 15 -9.38 39.97 5.37
CA CYS A 15 -8.00 40.24 4.96
C CYS A 15 -7.09 40.07 6.18
N ASN A 16 -6.62 38.85 6.44
CA ASN A 16 -5.47 38.66 7.33
C ASN A 16 -4.21 39.01 6.55
N ASN A 17 -3.71 40.23 6.74
CA ASN A 17 -2.38 40.64 6.31
C ASN A 17 -1.37 40.10 7.33
N SER A 18 -1.16 38.78 7.32
CA SER A 18 0.01 38.20 7.96
C SER A 18 1.14 38.31 6.95
N GLU A 19 2.19 39.07 7.27
CA GLU A 19 3.45 39.00 6.52
C GLU A 19 3.94 37.55 6.59
N VAL A 20 3.85 36.83 5.47
CA VAL A 20 4.35 35.46 5.39
C VAL A 20 5.87 35.56 5.31
N GLU A 21 6.54 35.26 6.42
CA GLU A 21 7.99 35.11 6.44
C GLU A 21 8.37 33.95 5.51
N THR A 22 8.93 34.28 4.35
CA THR A 22 9.37 33.29 3.36
C THR A 22 10.68 32.68 3.83
N ILE A 23 10.59 31.56 4.55
CA ILE A 23 11.76 30.74 4.86
C ILE A 23 12.27 30.13 3.55
N SER A 24 13.39 30.64 3.04
CA SER A 24 14.07 30.06 1.88
C SER A 24 14.72 28.74 2.31
N THR A 25 14.10 27.63 1.95
CA THR A 25 14.66 26.29 2.11
C THR A 25 14.99 25.73 0.74
N PRO A 26 16.17 25.11 0.54
CA PRO A 26 16.42 24.36 -0.68
C PRO A 26 15.42 23.21 -0.76
N TYR A 27 14.73 23.09 -1.88
CA TYR A 27 13.78 22.02 -2.14
C TYR A 27 13.96 21.50 -3.57
N GLN A 28 13.55 20.25 -3.80
CA GLN A 28 13.33 19.72 -5.14
C GLN A 28 11.83 19.85 -5.44
N ALA A 29 11.49 20.55 -6.52
CA ALA A 29 10.11 20.58 -6.99
C ALA A 29 9.74 19.20 -7.55
N LEU A 30 8.51 18.76 -7.28
CA LEU A 30 7.93 17.59 -7.92
C LEU A 30 7.01 18.07 -9.04
N GLU A 31 7.24 17.58 -10.25
CA GLU A 31 6.49 17.93 -11.46
C GLU A 31 5.16 17.19 -11.53
N SER A 32 5.07 15.98 -10.96
CA SER A 32 3.88 15.12 -11.03
C SER A 32 3.75 14.15 -9.86
N THR A 33 2.54 13.64 -9.64
CA THR A 33 2.29 12.48 -8.77
C THR A 33 1.97 11.21 -9.57
N ASP A 34 1.87 11.31 -10.89
CA ASP A 34 1.53 10.22 -11.80
C ASP A 34 2.69 9.21 -11.89
N ILE A 35 2.40 7.92 -11.66
CA ILE A 35 3.38 6.84 -11.71
C ILE A 35 4.02 6.67 -13.10
N GLN A 36 3.37 7.14 -14.17
CA GLN A 36 3.86 7.06 -15.54
C GLN A 36 4.88 8.16 -15.87
N SER A 37 4.99 9.19 -15.03
CA SER A 37 6.00 10.24 -15.21
C SER A 37 7.42 9.68 -15.06
N ASP A 38 8.40 10.31 -15.70
CA ASP A 38 9.82 9.96 -15.53
C ASP A 38 10.34 10.31 -14.13
N ASN A 39 11.57 9.92 -13.79
CA ASN A 39 12.12 10.06 -12.44
C ASN A 39 13.05 11.29 -12.27
N SER A 40 13.12 12.20 -13.25
CA SER A 40 14.11 13.29 -13.24
C SER A 40 14.00 14.23 -12.02
N ASP A 41 12.78 14.55 -11.61
CA ASP A 41 12.42 15.33 -10.42
C ASP A 41 12.44 14.52 -9.10
N LEU A 42 12.75 13.22 -9.15
CA LEU A 42 12.98 12.34 -7.99
C LEU A 42 14.46 12.02 -7.77
N SER A 43 15.35 12.63 -8.54
CA SER A 43 16.80 12.38 -8.48
C SER A 43 17.43 12.60 -7.10
N ASN A 44 16.97 13.58 -6.30
CA ASN A 44 17.50 13.77 -4.95
C ASN A 44 17.00 12.70 -4.00
N LEU A 45 15.76 12.20 -4.15
CA LEU A 45 15.25 11.06 -3.38
C LEU A 45 16.09 9.81 -3.66
N ILE A 46 16.29 9.49 -4.93
CA ILE A 46 17.08 8.32 -5.35
C ILE A 46 18.51 8.43 -4.79
N THR A 47 19.13 9.59 -4.94
CA THR A 47 20.50 9.81 -4.45
C THR A 47 20.58 9.75 -2.92
N ALA A 48 19.62 10.33 -2.21
CA ALA A 48 19.62 10.38 -0.75
C ALA A 48 19.38 9.02 -0.08
N THR A 49 18.78 8.07 -0.81
CA THR A 49 18.40 6.74 -0.30
C THR A 49 19.31 5.62 -0.79
N ARG A 50 20.22 5.91 -1.73
CA ARG A 50 21.16 4.94 -2.28
C ARG A 50 22.09 4.38 -1.20
N GLY A 51 22.27 3.05 -1.21
CA GLY A 51 23.15 2.35 -0.27
C GLY A 51 22.60 2.16 1.14
N TYR A 52 21.35 2.53 1.40
CA TYR A 52 20.64 2.17 2.64
C TYR A 52 19.92 0.83 2.47
N ASP A 53 20.00 -0.03 3.47
CA ASP A 53 19.32 -1.33 3.46
C ASP A 53 17.80 -1.22 3.60
N ILE A 54 17.32 -0.19 4.31
CA ILE A 54 15.90 0.03 4.60
C ILE A 54 15.55 1.50 4.40
N VAL A 55 14.58 1.76 3.53
CA VAL A 55 14.03 3.09 3.26
C VAL A 55 12.56 3.09 3.63
N THR A 56 12.17 3.93 4.58
CA THR A 56 10.78 4.03 5.03
C THR A 56 10.07 5.20 4.34
N LEU A 57 8.97 4.94 3.64
CA LEU A 57 8.10 5.95 3.05
C LEU A 57 6.84 6.12 3.90
N GLY A 58 6.86 7.10 4.82
CA GLY A 58 5.72 7.42 5.68
C GLY A 58 4.63 8.24 4.98
N GLU A 59 3.50 8.41 5.65
CA GLU A 59 2.38 9.26 5.21
C GLU A 59 1.88 10.15 6.35
N SER A 60 1.40 11.35 6.02
CA SER A 60 0.82 12.27 7.02
C SER A 60 -0.58 11.85 7.44
N SER A 61 -1.29 11.10 6.60
CA SER A 61 -2.58 10.47 6.88
C SER A 61 -2.78 9.23 6.01
N HIS A 62 -3.55 8.26 6.50
CA HIS A 62 -3.98 7.06 5.73
C HIS A 62 -4.98 7.36 4.61
N GLN A 63 -5.21 8.63 4.28
CA GLN A 63 -6.18 9.09 3.31
C GLN A 63 -5.52 10.15 2.43
N GLY A 64 -5.57 9.95 1.12
CA GLY A 64 -5.18 10.97 0.14
C GLY A 64 -4.72 10.34 -1.17
N SER A 65 -5.54 10.47 -2.21
CA SER A 65 -5.23 9.96 -3.57
C SER A 65 -3.82 10.35 -4.02
N LYS A 66 -3.49 11.64 -3.93
CA LYS A 66 -2.17 12.16 -4.33
C LYS A 66 -1.01 11.60 -3.52
N VAL A 67 -1.23 11.25 -2.24
CA VAL A 67 -0.19 10.63 -1.41
C VAL A 67 0.08 9.21 -1.89
N PHE A 68 -0.97 8.44 -2.21
CA PHE A 68 -0.81 7.11 -2.80
C PHE A 68 -0.15 7.14 -4.17
N SER A 69 -0.58 8.02 -5.08
CA SER A 69 0.04 8.15 -6.40
C SER A 69 1.53 8.51 -6.28
N LEU A 70 1.87 9.50 -5.44
CA LEU A 70 3.25 9.91 -5.24
C LEU A 70 4.09 8.78 -4.64
N ARG A 71 3.57 8.06 -3.64
CA ARG A 71 4.28 6.90 -3.05
C ARG A 71 4.49 5.79 -4.07
N GLY A 72 3.48 5.49 -4.89
CA GLY A 72 3.62 4.53 -6.00
C GLY A 72 4.73 4.94 -6.97
N ARG A 73 4.77 6.23 -7.35
CA ARG A 73 5.82 6.81 -8.18
C ARG A 73 7.21 6.72 -7.53
N MET A 74 7.32 7.06 -6.25
CA MET A 74 8.57 6.97 -5.49
C MET A 74 9.08 5.53 -5.41
N VAL A 75 8.20 4.55 -5.15
CA VAL A 75 8.56 3.13 -5.12
C VAL A 75 9.07 2.66 -6.49
N LYS A 76 8.37 3.01 -7.58
CA LYS A 76 8.83 2.72 -8.94
C LYS A 76 10.23 3.31 -9.20
N ALA A 77 10.46 4.57 -8.83
CA ALA A 77 11.75 5.23 -9.01
C ALA A 77 12.89 4.55 -8.23
N LEU A 78 12.62 4.18 -6.97
CA LEU A 78 13.58 3.47 -6.12
C LEU A 78 13.89 2.05 -6.63
N HIS A 79 12.94 1.39 -7.28
CA HIS A 79 13.16 0.09 -7.92
C HIS A 79 13.90 0.20 -9.27
N GLN A 80 13.63 1.24 -10.08
CA GLN A 80 14.25 1.42 -11.40
C GLN A 80 15.69 1.96 -11.34
N GLU A 81 15.95 2.95 -10.48
CA GLU A 81 17.19 3.73 -10.48
C GLU A 81 17.91 3.78 -9.12
N GLY A 82 17.23 3.30 -8.09
CA GLY A 82 17.83 3.01 -6.79
C GLY A 82 18.34 1.56 -6.74
N ASP A 83 18.06 0.90 -5.64
CA ASP A 83 18.46 -0.49 -5.35
C ASP A 83 17.33 -1.28 -4.66
N ALA A 84 16.07 -0.81 -4.74
CA ALA A 84 14.95 -1.43 -4.02
C ALA A 84 14.39 -2.64 -4.79
N ASP A 85 14.34 -3.80 -4.14
CA ASP A 85 13.83 -5.07 -4.69
C ASP A 85 12.69 -5.68 -3.85
N LEU A 86 12.45 -5.13 -2.65
CA LEU A 86 11.41 -5.55 -1.72
C LEU A 86 10.55 -4.35 -1.26
N LEU A 87 9.25 -4.41 -1.52
CA LEU A 87 8.25 -3.51 -0.98
C LEU A 87 7.56 -4.16 0.22
N VAL A 88 7.73 -3.56 1.39
CA VAL A 88 7.08 -3.98 2.63
C VAL A 88 6.04 -2.95 3.04
N MET A 89 4.74 -3.31 3.06
CA MET A 89 3.67 -2.37 3.41
C MET A 89 3.04 -2.69 4.76
N GLU A 90 2.37 -1.69 5.35
CA GLU A 90 1.57 -1.83 6.57
C GLU A 90 0.31 -2.67 6.29
N ALA A 91 0.50 -3.96 6.05
CA ALA A 91 -0.51 -4.96 5.81
C ALA A 91 -0.16 -6.21 6.63
N GLY A 92 -1.17 -7.03 6.92
CA GLY A 92 -0.98 -8.25 7.69
C GLY A 92 0.10 -9.15 7.07
N PHE A 93 1.02 -9.63 7.89
CA PHE A 93 2.15 -10.46 7.44
C PHE A 93 1.66 -11.73 6.74
N TYR A 94 0.72 -12.45 7.36
CA TYR A 94 0.12 -13.65 6.78
C TYR A 94 -0.70 -13.34 5.52
N ASP A 95 -1.44 -12.23 5.54
CA ASP A 95 -2.27 -11.77 4.43
C ASP A 95 -1.42 -11.50 3.18
N GLY A 96 -0.33 -10.73 3.33
CA GLY A 96 0.65 -10.48 2.27
C GLY A 96 1.32 -11.76 1.76
N LEU A 97 1.68 -12.68 2.65
CA LEU A 97 2.24 -13.97 2.25
C LEU A 97 1.25 -14.80 1.42
N ALA A 98 -0.01 -14.88 1.84
CA ALA A 98 -1.06 -15.60 1.12
C ALA A 98 -1.34 -14.96 -0.25
N ALA A 99 -1.38 -13.63 -0.33
CA ALA A 99 -1.53 -12.89 -1.58
C ALA A 99 -0.40 -13.21 -2.56
N TRP A 100 0.86 -13.12 -2.11
CA TRP A 100 2.04 -13.42 -2.92
C TRP A 100 2.09 -14.88 -3.36
N GLN A 101 1.77 -15.82 -2.47
CA GLN A 101 1.77 -17.25 -2.81
C GLN A 101 0.68 -17.60 -3.83
N ASN A 102 -0.53 -17.05 -3.68
CA ASN A 102 -1.59 -17.27 -4.66
C ASN A 102 -1.23 -16.68 -6.03
N TYR A 103 -0.48 -15.57 -6.06
CA TYR A 103 0.07 -14.99 -7.28
C TYR A 103 1.10 -15.92 -7.95
N LEU A 104 2.14 -16.33 -7.20
CA LEU A 104 3.19 -17.21 -7.73
C LEU A 104 2.67 -18.58 -8.20
N THR A 105 1.57 -19.07 -7.62
CA THR A 105 0.95 -20.35 -8.01
C THR A 105 -0.07 -20.22 -9.14
N GLY A 106 -0.28 -19.01 -9.67
CA GLY A 106 -1.24 -18.75 -10.73
C GLY A 106 -2.71 -18.91 -10.31
N LYS A 107 -2.98 -18.96 -9.00
CA LYS A 107 -4.35 -19.07 -8.47
C LYS A 107 -5.13 -17.76 -8.65
N GLN A 108 -4.44 -16.63 -8.63
CA GLN A 108 -5.02 -15.30 -8.88
C GLN A 108 -3.93 -14.36 -9.42
N THR A 109 -4.33 -13.27 -10.10
CA THR A 109 -3.38 -12.21 -10.46
C THR A 109 -2.96 -11.43 -9.20
N LEU A 110 -1.83 -10.72 -9.24
CA LEU A 110 -1.40 -9.87 -8.13
C LEU A 110 -2.44 -8.76 -7.85
N LEU A 111 -3.06 -8.23 -8.91
CA LEU A 111 -4.12 -7.25 -8.78
C LEU A 111 -5.36 -7.86 -8.08
N ASP A 112 -5.81 -9.05 -8.48
CA ASP A 112 -6.93 -9.73 -7.81
C ASP A 112 -6.60 -10.05 -6.35
N ALA A 113 -5.35 -10.39 -6.06
CA ALA A 113 -4.88 -10.66 -4.70
C ALA A 113 -5.00 -9.46 -3.76
N ILE A 114 -5.04 -8.23 -4.30
CA ILE A 114 -4.89 -7.01 -3.53
C ILE A 114 -6.12 -6.09 -3.63
N THR A 115 -6.69 -5.96 -4.82
CA THR A 115 -7.87 -5.10 -5.09
C THR A 115 -9.11 -5.90 -5.50
N GLY A 116 -8.99 -7.21 -5.70
CA GLY A 116 -10.08 -8.07 -6.15
C GLY A 116 -11.20 -8.32 -5.11
N PRO A 117 -12.30 -8.97 -5.53
CA PRO A 117 -13.39 -9.35 -4.64
C PRO A 117 -12.92 -10.23 -3.47
N ASP A 118 -11.91 -11.05 -3.71
CA ASP A 118 -11.28 -11.97 -2.75
C ASP A 118 -9.90 -11.45 -2.28
N ALA A 119 -9.72 -10.11 -2.27
CA ALA A 119 -8.45 -9.49 -1.88
C ALA A 119 -7.98 -9.96 -0.50
N ASN A 120 -6.71 -10.36 -0.45
CA ASN A 120 -6.02 -10.86 0.73
C ASN A 120 -4.99 -9.84 1.23
N TYR A 121 -5.17 -8.55 0.92
CA TYR A 121 -4.22 -7.49 1.28
C TYR A 121 -4.99 -6.27 1.81
N MET A 122 -4.43 -5.58 2.80
CA MET A 122 -5.12 -4.62 3.69
C MET A 122 -6.31 -3.88 3.03
N PHE A 123 -7.50 -4.01 3.63
CA PHE A 123 -8.77 -3.48 3.11
C PHE A 123 -8.74 -2.01 2.65
N MET A 124 -7.94 -1.16 3.29
CA MET A 124 -7.84 0.27 2.95
C MET A 124 -7.27 0.53 1.55
N TYR A 125 -6.42 -0.34 1.01
CA TYR A 125 -5.85 -0.17 -0.32
C TYR A 125 -6.73 -0.72 -1.44
N ARG A 126 -7.68 -1.61 -1.10
CA ARG A 126 -8.50 -2.38 -2.04
C ARG A 126 -9.32 -1.52 -3.01
N PHE A 127 -9.68 -0.30 -2.62
CA PHE A 127 -10.54 0.59 -3.41
C PHE A 127 -9.83 1.85 -3.93
N SER A 128 -8.49 1.87 -3.91
CA SER A 128 -7.71 2.98 -4.45
C SER A 128 -7.21 2.65 -5.86
N GLU A 129 -7.67 3.43 -6.84
CA GLU A 129 -7.16 3.38 -8.22
C GLU A 129 -5.66 3.70 -8.26
N GLU A 130 -5.23 4.64 -7.43
CA GLU A 130 -3.84 5.07 -7.32
C GLU A 130 -2.92 3.94 -6.83
N MET A 131 -3.40 3.11 -5.90
CA MET A 131 -2.67 1.92 -5.46
C MET A 131 -2.71 0.80 -6.49
N ALA A 132 -3.80 0.67 -7.26
CA ALA A 132 -3.89 -0.32 -8.33
C ALA A 132 -2.77 -0.14 -9.38
N GLU A 133 -2.41 1.11 -9.69
CA GLU A 133 -1.29 1.37 -10.61
C GLU A 133 0.06 0.84 -10.09
N LEU A 134 0.33 0.97 -8.79
CA LEU A 134 1.53 0.40 -8.18
C LEU A 134 1.54 -1.13 -8.27
N PHE A 135 0.40 -1.78 -8.04
CA PHE A 135 0.32 -3.25 -8.11
C PHE A 135 0.41 -3.79 -9.54
N ASN A 136 -0.12 -3.04 -10.52
CA ASN A 136 0.10 -3.34 -11.94
C ASN A 136 1.59 -3.23 -12.30
N TYR A 137 2.26 -2.19 -11.82
CA TYR A 137 3.71 -2.07 -12.01
C TYR A 137 4.48 -3.27 -11.46
N ILE A 138 4.16 -3.72 -10.23
CA ILE A 138 4.80 -4.88 -9.62
C ILE A 138 4.56 -6.15 -10.45
N HIS A 139 3.33 -6.34 -10.92
CA HIS A 139 2.99 -7.46 -11.80
C HIS A 139 3.81 -7.41 -13.10
N ASP A 140 3.87 -6.26 -13.77
CA ASP A 140 4.55 -6.11 -15.06
C ASP A 140 6.05 -6.37 -14.97
N VAL A 141 6.73 -5.94 -13.90
CA VAL A 141 8.17 -6.20 -13.71
C VAL A 141 8.45 -7.66 -13.37
N ASP A 142 7.55 -8.32 -12.63
CA ASP A 142 7.66 -9.74 -12.34
C ASP A 142 7.50 -10.60 -13.61
N GLN A 143 6.54 -10.25 -14.49
CA GLN A 143 6.36 -10.93 -15.79
C GLN A 143 7.56 -10.80 -16.73
N GLN A 144 8.39 -9.76 -16.57
CA GLN A 144 9.63 -9.58 -17.35
C GLN A 144 10.78 -10.47 -16.84
N GLY A 145 10.76 -10.86 -15.56
CA GLY A 145 11.65 -11.88 -14.98
C GLY A 145 13.10 -11.47 -14.74
N THR A 146 13.47 -10.20 -14.92
CA THR A 146 14.88 -9.74 -14.78
C THR A 146 15.15 -8.93 -13.52
N ASN A 147 14.15 -8.21 -13.00
CA ASN A 147 14.24 -7.42 -11.77
C ASN A 147 12.83 -7.32 -11.13
N PRO A 148 12.38 -8.37 -10.42
CA PRO A 148 11.07 -8.35 -9.78
C PRO A 148 11.08 -7.48 -8.51
N LEU A 149 9.97 -6.79 -8.25
CA LEU A 149 9.73 -6.12 -6.98
C LEU A 149 8.86 -7.02 -6.09
N ILE A 150 9.44 -7.59 -5.03
CA ILE A 150 8.73 -8.51 -4.14
C ILE A 150 7.79 -7.73 -3.22
N LEU A 151 6.57 -8.23 -2.99
CA LEU A 151 5.60 -7.63 -2.07
C LEU A 151 5.50 -8.42 -0.75
N ALA A 152 5.55 -7.72 0.38
CA ALA A 152 5.32 -8.28 1.71
C ALA A 152 4.51 -7.35 2.62
N GLY A 153 3.79 -7.92 3.58
CA GLY A 153 3.23 -7.20 4.74
C GLY A 153 4.14 -7.37 5.96
N TYR A 154 4.17 -6.41 6.89
CA TYR A 154 4.95 -6.52 8.15
C TYR A 154 4.11 -6.43 9.42
N GLU A 155 2.81 -6.18 9.31
CA GLU A 155 1.95 -5.98 10.47
C GLU A 155 1.46 -7.32 11.04
N ALA A 156 1.40 -7.44 12.37
CA ALA A 156 0.92 -8.65 13.05
C ALA A 156 -0.62 -8.75 13.08
N ARG A 157 -1.33 -7.67 12.78
CA ARG A 157 -2.79 -7.66 12.64
C ARG A 157 -3.22 -8.51 11.43
N ILE A 158 -4.29 -9.26 11.61
CA ILE A 158 -5.04 -9.84 10.50
C ILE A 158 -5.87 -8.71 9.88
N THR A 159 -5.61 -8.47 8.61
CA THR A 159 -6.17 -7.36 7.81
C THR A 159 -7.00 -7.84 6.62
N SER A 160 -7.10 -9.16 6.41
CA SER A 160 -7.88 -9.76 5.33
C SER A 160 -8.52 -11.11 5.72
N ASP A 161 -9.34 -11.66 4.81
CA ASP A 161 -10.06 -12.92 5.01
C ASP A 161 -9.13 -14.14 5.13
N ALA A 162 -7.96 -14.13 4.49
CA ALA A 162 -7.01 -15.24 4.57
C ALA A 162 -6.53 -15.49 6.00
N GLY A 163 -6.14 -14.43 6.73
CA GLY A 163 -5.77 -14.53 8.13
C GLY A 163 -6.92 -15.02 9.03
N CYS A 164 -8.17 -14.68 8.70
CA CYS A 164 -9.34 -15.09 9.47
C CYS A 164 -9.79 -16.54 9.21
N SER A 165 -9.64 -17.03 7.98
CA SER A 165 -10.29 -18.27 7.52
C SER A 165 -9.32 -19.40 7.16
N VAL A 166 -8.10 -19.10 6.71
CA VAL A 166 -7.14 -20.10 6.20
C VAL A 166 -6.00 -20.32 7.19
N MET A 167 -5.53 -19.26 7.84
CA MET A 167 -4.34 -19.30 8.71
C MET A 167 -4.43 -20.36 9.81
N PHE A 168 -5.55 -20.44 10.51
CA PHE A 168 -5.72 -21.39 11.61
C PHE A 168 -5.76 -22.85 11.12
N ASP A 169 -6.36 -23.10 9.96
CA ASP A 169 -6.40 -24.43 9.36
C ASP A 169 -5.02 -24.87 8.88
N GLU A 170 -4.24 -23.96 8.30
CA GLU A 170 -2.86 -24.22 7.90
C GLU A 170 -1.95 -24.45 9.10
N LEU A 171 -2.08 -23.63 10.14
CA LEU A 171 -1.36 -23.83 11.41
C LEU A 171 -1.69 -25.20 12.00
N LYS A 172 -2.97 -25.56 12.09
CA LYS A 172 -3.40 -26.87 12.60
C LYS A 172 -2.83 -28.02 11.78
N ARG A 173 -2.81 -27.89 10.45
CA ARG A 173 -2.21 -28.89 9.54
C ARG A 173 -0.71 -29.01 9.76
N TYR A 174 -0.01 -27.88 9.88
CA TYR A 174 1.42 -27.85 10.17
C TYR A 174 1.75 -28.53 11.50
N LEU A 175 1.01 -28.21 12.57
CA LEU A 175 1.22 -28.82 13.89
C LEU A 175 1.02 -30.34 13.85
N ASN A 176 -0.05 -30.80 13.21
CA ASN A 176 -0.31 -32.25 13.04
C ASN A 176 0.78 -32.95 12.25
N ASN A 177 1.25 -32.37 11.14
CA ASN A 177 2.26 -32.97 10.27
C ASN A 177 3.65 -33.06 10.93
N ASN A 178 3.89 -32.30 12.00
CA ASN A 178 5.16 -32.24 12.71
C ASN A 178 5.07 -32.81 14.15
N ASP A 179 4.00 -33.55 14.47
CA ASP A 179 3.76 -34.13 15.80
C ASP A 179 3.84 -33.10 16.95
N LEU A 180 3.44 -31.86 16.67
CA LEU A 180 3.44 -30.76 17.64
C LEU A 180 2.10 -30.72 18.41
N PRO A 181 2.11 -30.42 19.72
CA PRO A 181 0.92 -30.47 20.55
C PRO A 181 -0.13 -29.42 20.15
N LEU A 182 -1.36 -29.89 19.89
CA LEU A 182 -2.53 -29.03 19.62
C LEU A 182 -3.26 -28.53 20.89
N ARG A 183 -2.92 -29.06 22.07
CA ARG A 183 -3.68 -28.83 23.32
C ARG A 183 -3.79 -27.36 23.71
N ASP A 184 -2.83 -26.54 23.30
CA ASP A 184 -2.82 -25.11 23.62
C ASP A 184 -3.59 -24.25 22.59
N TYR A 185 -4.05 -24.85 21.48
CA TYR A 185 -4.74 -24.17 20.37
C TYR A 185 -6.21 -24.60 20.21
N ALA A 186 -6.69 -25.56 21.00
CA ALA A 186 -8.02 -26.15 20.84
C ALA A 186 -9.19 -25.20 21.19
N THR A 187 -8.92 -24.04 21.78
CA THR A 187 -9.96 -23.08 22.24
C THR A 187 -10.23 -21.93 21.27
N SER A 188 -9.49 -21.78 20.17
CA SER A 188 -9.72 -20.71 19.19
C SER A 188 -10.66 -21.18 18.08
N SER A 189 -11.92 -21.50 18.41
CA SER A 189 -12.97 -21.50 17.40
C SER A 189 -13.26 -20.05 17.04
N VAL A 190 -12.78 -19.60 15.87
CA VAL A 190 -13.19 -18.31 15.30
C VAL A 190 -14.70 -18.40 15.07
N SER A 191 -15.48 -17.72 15.92
CA SER A 191 -16.90 -17.51 15.66
C SER A 191 -17.00 -16.67 14.40
N ARG A 192 -17.42 -17.27 13.28
CA ARG A 192 -17.81 -16.51 12.08
C ARG A 192 -18.85 -15.47 12.49
N PRO A 193 -18.64 -14.17 12.26
CA PRO A 193 -19.72 -13.21 12.37
C PRO A 193 -20.80 -13.60 11.35
N SER A 194 -22.04 -13.67 11.82
CA SER A 194 -23.25 -13.89 11.02
C SER A 194 -23.50 -12.76 10.04
#